data_AF-A0AAU7KPF9-F1
#
_entry.id   AF-A0AAU7KPF9-F1
#
_cell.length_a   1.000
_cell.length_b   1.000
_cell.length_c   1.000
_cell.angle_alpha   90.00
_cell.angle_beta   90.00
_cell.angle_gamma   90.00
#
_symmetry.space_group_name_H-M   'P 1'
#
loop_
_entity.id
_entity.type
_entity.pdbx_description
1 polymer ?
#
loop_
_entity_poly.entity_id
_entity_poly.type
_entity_poly.pdbx_seq_one_letter_code
_entity_poly.pdbx_strand_id
1 'polypeptide(L)'
;MKRSALQRKTPIRNRAPMARKPMQKARRKPQKASSDTRWRSERYLAFVRSLPCCACGGAATDAHHCIGLHWGLSGMGTTAPDSFAMPVCRECHQAIHASPEMQARQPGWLIDTINRGLDHFTDEPIVGALADALEFIAAKEDAHG
;
A
#
# COMPACT_ATOMS: atom_id res chain seq x y z
N MET A 1 -37.83 -43.13 -22.95
CA MET A 1 -38.63 -42.10 -23.64
C MET A 1 -37.68 -41.08 -24.27
N LYS A 2 -37.64 -40.97 -25.60
CA LYS A 2 -36.74 -40.04 -26.31
C LYS A 2 -37.39 -38.64 -26.34
N ARG A 3 -36.76 -37.63 -25.74
CA ARG A 3 -37.24 -36.24 -25.80
C ARG A 3 -36.90 -35.67 -27.17
N SER A 4 -37.90 -35.39 -28.00
CA SER A 4 -37.70 -34.71 -29.29
C SER A 4 -37.25 -33.27 -29.09
N ALA A 5 -36.29 -32.82 -29.90
CA ALA A 5 -35.79 -31.45 -29.88
C ALA A 5 -36.87 -30.47 -30.40
N LEU A 6 -37.10 -29.37 -29.67
CA LEU A 6 -38.00 -28.30 -30.09
C LEU A 6 -37.39 -27.50 -31.24
N GLN A 7 -38.03 -27.55 -32.41
CA GLN A 7 -37.71 -26.72 -33.58
C GLN A 7 -38.34 -25.33 -33.42
N ARG A 8 -37.55 -24.25 -33.59
CA ARG A 8 -38.06 -22.86 -33.58
C ARG A 8 -38.59 -22.49 -34.97
N LYS A 9 -39.78 -21.89 -35.04
CA LYS A 9 -40.45 -21.54 -36.30
C LYS A 9 -39.97 -20.23 -36.96
N THR A 10 -39.08 -19.46 -36.33
CA THR A 10 -38.64 -18.16 -36.86
C THR A 10 -37.11 -18.09 -36.95
N PRO A 11 -36.52 -17.76 -38.12
CA PRO A 11 -35.09 -17.57 -38.24
C PRO A 11 -34.61 -16.39 -37.40
N ILE A 12 -33.49 -16.53 -36.70
CA ILE A 12 -32.82 -15.41 -36.03
C ILE A 12 -32.26 -14.50 -37.11
N ARG A 13 -32.84 -13.32 -37.27
CA ARG A 13 -32.32 -12.30 -38.18
C ARG A 13 -31.06 -11.68 -37.56
N ASN A 14 -29.90 -11.90 -38.18
CA ASN A 14 -28.66 -11.21 -37.82
C ASN A 14 -28.88 -9.70 -37.95
N ARG A 15 -28.95 -8.98 -36.82
CA ARG A 15 -28.84 -7.52 -36.80
C ARG A 15 -27.35 -7.16 -36.91
N ALA A 16 -27.05 -6.12 -37.68
CA ALA A 16 -25.70 -5.59 -37.79
C ALA A 16 -25.14 -5.25 -36.39
N PRO A 17 -23.83 -5.48 -36.13
CA PRO A 17 -23.22 -5.16 -34.85
C PRO A 17 -23.33 -3.66 -34.59
N MET A 18 -23.74 -3.28 -33.37
CA MET A 18 -23.74 -1.88 -32.97
C MET A 18 -22.30 -1.36 -32.94
N ALA A 19 -22.02 -0.27 -33.65
CA ALA A 19 -20.74 0.41 -33.59
C ALA A 19 -20.50 0.91 -32.16
N ARG A 20 -19.54 0.33 -31.44
CA ARG A 20 -19.12 0.81 -30.12
C ARG A 20 -18.33 2.10 -30.31
N LYS A 21 -18.86 3.23 -29.81
CA LYS A 21 -18.06 4.47 -29.73
C LYS A 21 -16.91 4.26 -28.73
N PRO A 22 -15.70 4.74 -29.02
CA PRO A 22 -14.58 4.65 -28.07
C PRO A 22 -14.92 5.40 -26.79
N MET A 23 -14.64 4.77 -25.64
CA MET A 23 -14.80 5.39 -24.33
C MET A 23 -13.83 6.57 -24.23
N GLN A 24 -14.34 7.79 -24.27
CA GLN A 24 -13.52 8.98 -24.04
C GLN A 24 -13.03 8.92 -22.59
N LYS A 25 -11.72 8.74 -22.39
CA LYS A 25 -11.11 8.79 -21.05
C LYS A 25 -11.38 10.20 -20.50
N ALA A 26 -12.29 10.31 -19.53
CA ALA A 26 -12.51 11.56 -18.81
C ALA A 26 -11.16 12.01 -18.25
N ARG A 27 -10.68 13.19 -18.67
CA ARG A 27 -9.50 13.80 -18.06
C ARG A 27 -9.80 13.96 -16.58
N ARG A 28 -9.09 13.21 -15.72
CA ARG A 28 -9.12 13.43 -14.26
C ARG A 28 -8.82 14.91 -14.03
N LYS A 29 -9.73 15.62 -13.34
CA LYS A 29 -9.44 16.98 -12.88
C LYS A 29 -8.17 16.93 -12.04
N PRO A 30 -7.23 17.89 -12.18
CA PRO A 30 -6.09 17.96 -11.27
C PRO A 30 -6.63 18.09 -9.85
N GLN A 31 -6.39 17.08 -9.02
CA GLN A 31 -6.72 17.15 -7.61
C GLN A 31 -5.87 18.27 -7.00
N LYS A 32 -6.50 19.16 -6.23
CA LYS A 32 -5.80 20.22 -5.49
C LYS A 32 -4.69 19.55 -4.68
N ALA A 33 -3.44 19.97 -4.88
CA ALA A 33 -2.32 19.46 -4.09
C ALA A 33 -2.64 19.69 -2.61
N SER A 34 -2.83 18.62 -1.84
CA SER A 34 -2.81 18.72 -0.39
C SER A 34 -1.40 19.18 -0.02
N SER A 35 -1.28 20.23 0.79
CA SER A 35 -0.02 20.62 1.41
C SER A 35 0.34 19.54 2.44
N ASP A 36 0.75 18.37 1.97
CA ASP A 36 1.21 17.28 2.80
C ASP A 36 2.66 17.59 3.18
N THR A 37 2.85 18.15 4.37
CA THR A 37 4.18 18.50 4.93
C THR A 37 4.97 17.26 5.36
N ARG A 38 4.41 16.05 5.19
CA ARG A 38 5.08 14.79 5.56
C ARG A 38 6.29 14.54 4.65
N TRP A 39 7.34 14.00 5.24
CA TRP A 39 8.56 13.64 4.51
C TRP A 39 8.30 12.54 3.47
N ARG A 40 8.83 12.75 2.26
CA ARG A 40 8.72 11.85 1.11
C ARG A 40 10.09 11.58 0.49
N SER A 41 10.39 10.33 0.16
CA SER A 41 11.66 9.91 -0.42
C SER A 41 11.49 8.65 -1.25
N GLU A 42 11.43 8.81 -2.57
CA GLU A 42 11.38 7.65 -3.48
C GLU A 42 12.67 6.82 -3.39
N ARG A 43 13.81 7.43 -3.05
CA ARG A 43 15.08 6.71 -2.83
C ARG A 43 14.96 5.75 -1.65
N TYR A 44 14.34 6.18 -0.55
CA TYR A 44 14.06 5.32 0.60
C TYR A 44 13.02 4.25 0.26
N LEU A 45 11.93 4.61 -0.42
CA LEU A 45 10.90 3.62 -0.81
C LEU A 45 11.45 2.55 -1.76
N ALA A 46 12.35 2.91 -2.67
CA ALA A 46 13.04 1.95 -3.53
C ALA A 46 13.91 0.98 -2.72
N PHE A 47 14.62 1.47 -1.70
CA PHE A 47 15.35 0.63 -0.75
C PHE A 47 14.40 -0.32 -0.02
N VAL A 48 13.31 0.19 0.56
CA VAL A 48 12.30 -0.63 1.25
C VAL A 48 11.77 -1.74 0.33
N ARG A 49 11.41 -1.44 -0.92
CA ARG A 49 10.92 -2.44 -1.88
C ARG A 49 11.95 -3.53 -2.23
N SER A 50 13.23 -3.30 -1.98
CA SER A 50 14.29 -4.28 -2.24
C SER A 50 14.51 -5.28 -1.10
N LEU A 51 13.96 -5.00 0.08
CA LEU A 51 14.06 -5.88 1.26
C LEU A 51 13.07 -7.06 1.18
N PRO A 52 13.33 -8.17 1.89
CA PRO A 52 12.34 -9.24 2.06
C PRO A 52 11.13 -8.73 2.87
N CYS A 53 9.98 -9.35 2.65
CA CYS A 53 8.76 -9.06 3.39
C CYS A 53 8.98 -9.27 4.90
N CYS A 54 8.69 -8.26 5.71
CA CYS A 54 8.88 -8.31 7.16
C CYS A 54 7.95 -9.32 7.86
N ALA A 55 6.80 -9.65 7.26
CA ALA A 55 5.82 -10.57 7.83
C ALA A 55 6.10 -12.05 7.51
N CYS A 56 6.50 -12.38 6.28
CA CYS A 56 6.66 -13.76 5.83
C CYS A 56 8.05 -14.12 5.29
N GLY A 57 8.96 -13.16 5.14
CA GLY A 57 10.32 -13.36 4.62
C GLY A 57 10.43 -13.53 3.10
N GLY A 58 9.31 -13.60 2.38
CA GLY A 58 9.29 -13.70 0.91
C GLY A 58 9.72 -12.41 0.21
N ALA A 59 9.67 -12.37 -1.13
CA ALA A 59 9.97 -11.14 -1.88
C ALA A 59 8.91 -10.07 -1.57
N ALA A 60 9.35 -8.88 -1.11
CA ALA A 60 8.46 -7.73 -1.03
C ALA A 60 8.18 -7.19 -2.43
N THR A 61 6.97 -6.66 -2.61
CA THR A 61 6.57 -5.98 -3.85
C THR A 61 6.15 -4.54 -3.58
N ASP A 62 5.76 -4.24 -2.33
CA ASP A 62 5.20 -2.98 -1.93
C ASP A 62 5.98 -2.40 -0.73
N ALA A 63 6.19 -1.08 -0.75
CA ALA A 63 6.54 -0.33 0.45
C ALA A 63 5.23 0.10 1.13
N HIS A 64 4.91 -0.53 2.25
CA HIS A 64 3.66 -0.36 2.96
C HIS A 64 3.80 0.64 4.11
N HIS A 65 3.13 1.78 3.99
CA HIS A 65 3.04 2.76 5.08
C HIS A 65 2.19 2.23 6.22
N CYS A 66 2.63 2.44 7.46
CA CYS A 66 1.92 1.94 8.64
C CYS A 66 0.48 2.46 8.73
N ILE A 67 -0.43 1.63 9.24
CA ILE A 67 -1.86 1.94 9.39
C ILE A 67 -2.45 1.37 10.68
N GLY A 68 -3.49 1.98 11.24
CA GLY A 68 -4.30 1.36 12.29
C GLY A 68 -3.66 1.32 13.70
N LEU A 69 -2.52 1.98 13.89
CA LEU A 69 -1.84 2.06 15.19
C LEU A 69 -2.35 3.18 16.11
N HIS A 70 -3.30 4.01 15.65
CA HIS A 70 -3.80 5.18 16.39
C HIS A 70 -2.73 6.24 16.76
N TRP A 71 -1.54 6.19 16.14
CA TRP A 71 -0.44 7.13 16.38
C TRP A 71 -0.60 8.51 15.72
N GLY A 72 -1.66 8.73 14.93
CA GLY A 72 -1.89 9.99 14.22
C GLY A 72 -1.03 10.20 12.97
N LEU A 73 -0.29 9.17 12.52
CA LEU A 73 0.56 9.24 11.32
C LEU A 73 -0.26 9.21 10.02
N SER A 74 -1.35 8.43 10.00
CA SER A 74 -2.25 8.22 8.88
C SER A 74 -3.71 8.51 9.28
N GLY A 75 -4.55 8.86 8.32
CA GLY A 75 -5.97 9.17 8.54
C GLY A 75 -6.77 9.14 7.25
N MET A 76 -8.01 9.64 7.29
CA MET A 76 -8.86 9.66 6.10
C MET A 76 -8.24 10.54 5.01
N GLY A 77 -7.78 9.90 3.93
CA GLY A 77 -7.14 10.58 2.80
C GLY A 77 -5.67 10.98 3.03
N THR A 78 -5.03 10.51 4.10
CA THR A 78 -3.62 10.82 4.39
C THR A 78 -2.80 9.56 4.61
N THR A 79 -1.65 9.49 3.93
CA THR A 79 -0.66 8.41 4.06
C THR A 79 0.41 8.81 5.06
N ALA A 80 0.85 7.89 5.93
CA ALA A 80 1.95 8.13 6.86
C ALA A 80 3.23 8.57 6.12
N PRO A 81 4.17 9.29 6.77
CA PRO A 81 5.44 9.69 6.14
C PRO A 81 6.21 8.49 5.60
N ASP A 82 7.08 8.70 4.60
CA ASP A 82 7.79 7.59 3.95
C ASP A 82 8.75 6.86 4.89
N SER A 83 9.24 7.51 5.95
CA SER A 83 10.03 6.88 7.01
C SER A 83 9.27 5.80 7.80
N PHE A 84 7.94 5.76 7.69
CA PHE A 84 7.08 4.73 8.29
C PHE A 84 6.59 3.69 7.26
N ALA A 85 7.34 3.47 6.19
CA ALA A 85 7.10 2.39 5.24
C ALA A 85 7.89 1.13 5.60
N MET A 86 7.27 -0.04 5.41
CA MET A 86 7.87 -1.36 5.66
C MET A 86 7.70 -2.30 4.44
N PRO A 87 8.62 -3.26 4.22
CA PRO A 87 8.57 -4.15 3.07
C PRO A 87 7.52 -5.24 3.26
N VAL A 88 6.55 -5.32 2.34
CA VAL A 88 5.55 -6.40 2.36
C VAL A 88 5.31 -7.00 0.98
N CYS A 89 4.96 -8.28 0.95
CA CYS A 89 4.39 -8.89 -0.24
C CYS A 89 2.90 -8.54 -0.36
N ARG A 90 2.33 -8.73 -1.56
CA ARG A 90 0.93 -8.42 -1.85
C ARG A 90 -0.07 -9.08 -0.89
N GLU A 91 0.18 -10.31 -0.47
CA GLU A 91 -0.70 -11.07 0.43
C GLU A 91 -0.66 -10.50 1.86
N CYS A 92 0.54 -10.30 2.41
CA CYS A 92 0.72 -9.71 3.73
C CYS A 92 0.21 -8.26 3.78
N HIS A 93 0.35 -7.50 2.69
CA HIS A 93 -0.23 -6.17 2.57
C HIS A 93 -1.74 -6.20 2.81
N GLN A 94 -2.47 -7.09 2.14
CA GLN A 94 -3.91 -7.25 2.34
C GLN A 94 -4.25 -7.70 3.76
N ALA A 95 -3.46 -8.63 4.32
CA ALA A 95 -3.66 -9.11 5.68
C ALA A 95 -3.53 -7.98 6.73
N ILE A 96 -2.59 -7.05 6.54
CA ILE A 96 -2.43 -5.88 7.44
C ILE A 96 -3.65 -4.96 7.36
N HIS A 97 -4.20 -4.70 6.16
CA HIS A 97 -5.43 -3.92 6.03
C HIS A 97 -6.65 -4.61 6.64
N ALA A 98 -6.67 -5.95 6.67
CA ALA A 98 -7.81 -6.74 7.12
C ALA A 98 -7.81 -7.06 8.62
N SER A 99 -6.65 -7.09 9.28
CA SER A 99 -6.51 -7.62 10.64
C SER A 99 -5.85 -6.62 11.61
N PRO A 100 -6.55 -6.23 12.70
CA PRO A 100 -5.95 -5.47 13.79
C PRO A 100 -4.76 -6.18 14.46
N GLU A 101 -4.78 -7.52 14.50
CA GLU A 101 -3.67 -8.31 15.04
C GLU A 101 -2.40 -8.12 14.18
N MET A 102 -2.55 -8.14 12.85
CA MET A 102 -1.44 -7.85 11.94
C MET A 102 -0.97 -6.39 12.06
N GLN A 103 -1.90 -5.47 12.33
CA GLN A 103 -1.54 -4.07 12.54
C GLN A 103 -0.68 -3.88 13.80
N ALA A 104 -1.00 -4.58 14.90
CA ALA A 104 -0.26 -4.50 16.14
C ALA A 104 1.21 -4.97 16.03
N ARG A 105 1.55 -5.73 14.98
CA ARG A 105 2.93 -6.20 14.72
C ARG A 105 3.81 -5.19 13.99
N GLN A 106 3.21 -4.15 13.41
CA GLN A 106 3.91 -3.14 12.62
C GLN A 106 5.05 -2.40 13.37
N PRO A 107 4.97 -2.06 14.67
CA PRO A 107 6.06 -1.37 15.37
C PRO A 107 7.40 -2.11 15.27
N GLY A 108 7.42 -3.41 15.58
CA GLY A 108 8.63 -4.22 15.46
C GLY A 108 9.16 -4.30 14.03
N TRP A 109 8.28 -4.40 13.03
CA TRP A 109 8.68 -4.40 11.62
C TRP A 109 9.22 -3.04 11.14
N LEU A 110 8.67 -1.95 11.65
CA LEU A 110 9.16 -0.60 11.37
C LEU A 110 10.56 -0.43 11.94
N ILE A 111 10.77 -0.79 13.21
CA ILE A 111 12.09 -0.69 13.85
C ILE A 111 13.15 -1.47 13.07
N ASP A 112 12.86 -2.72 12.69
CA ASP A 112 13.78 -3.53 11.86
C ASP A 112 14.06 -2.87 10.50
N THR A 113 13.02 -2.36 9.83
CA THR A 113 13.18 -1.71 8.51
C THR A 113 13.99 -0.42 8.62
N ILE A 114 13.74 0.39 9.65
CA ILE A 114 14.42 1.66 9.87
C ILE A 114 15.90 1.40 10.20
N ASN A 115 16.20 0.43 11.06
CA ASN A 115 17.59 0.07 11.38
C ASN A 115 18.37 -0.36 10.13
N ARG A 116 17.78 -1.20 9.27
CA ARG A 116 18.40 -1.55 7.98
C ARG A 116 18.61 -0.32 7.10
N GLY A 117 17.69 0.64 7.15
CA GLY A 117 17.82 1.92 6.45
C GLY A 117 18.99 2.76 6.99
N LEU A 118 19.15 2.85 8.30
CA LEU A 118 20.26 3.54 8.95
C LEU A 118 21.62 2.86 8.68
N ASP A 119 21.64 1.54 8.51
CA ASP A 119 22.83 0.81 8.08
C ASP A 119 23.18 1.07 6.60
N HIS A 120 22.17 1.36 5.77
CA HIS A 120 22.33 1.53 4.33
C HIS A 120 22.63 2.97 3.91
N PHE A 121 22.02 3.95 4.58
CA PHE A 121 22.11 5.36 4.25
C PHE A 121 22.97 6.10 5.28
N THR A 122 23.82 6.99 4.82
CA THR A 122 24.67 7.84 5.68
C THR A 122 24.42 9.33 5.46
N ASP A 123 23.59 9.70 4.49
CA ASP A 123 23.37 11.07 4.06
C ASP A 123 21.97 11.59 4.44
N GLU A 124 21.94 12.89 4.73
CA GLU A 124 20.70 13.63 4.93
C GLU A 124 19.95 13.86 3.61
N PRO A 125 18.60 13.97 3.62
CA PRO A 125 17.73 13.99 4.80
C PRO A 125 17.25 12.61 5.26
N ILE A 126 17.79 11.51 4.72
CA ILE A 126 17.26 10.17 5.03
C ILE A 126 17.58 9.78 6.46
N VAL A 127 18.85 9.93 6.88
CA VAL A 127 19.26 9.53 8.24
C VAL A 127 18.46 10.28 9.31
N GLY A 128 18.31 11.60 9.19
CA GLY A 128 17.50 12.38 10.11
C GLY A 128 16.04 11.93 10.16
N ALA A 129 15.40 11.72 9.00
CA ALA A 129 14.00 11.28 8.94
C ALA A 129 13.78 9.87 9.54
N LEU A 130 14.79 9.00 9.47
CA LEU A 130 14.77 7.67 10.07
C LEU A 130 15.01 7.72 11.59
N ALA A 131 15.96 8.54 12.04
CA ALA A 131 16.20 8.77 13.48
C ALA A 131 14.94 9.35 14.16
N ASP A 132 14.34 10.39 13.57
CA ASP A 132 13.10 10.99 14.06
C ASP A 132 11.96 9.96 14.15
N ALA A 133 11.89 9.04 13.18
CA ALA A 133 10.89 7.98 13.17
C ALA A 133 11.10 6.96 14.30
N LEU A 134 12.35 6.58 14.61
CA LEU A 134 12.65 5.70 15.75
C LEU A 134 12.28 6.36 17.08
N GLU A 135 12.67 7.62 17.29
CA GLU A 135 12.31 8.37 18.50
C GLU A 135 10.80 8.46 18.67
N PHE A 136 10.07 8.72 17.58
CA PHE A 136 8.62 8.73 17.59
C PHE A 136 8.03 7.37 17.98
N ILE A 137 8.54 6.26 17.41
CA ILE A 137 8.05 4.91 17.72
C ILE A 137 8.28 4.60 19.19
N ALA A 138 9.49 4.85 19.71
CA ALA A 138 9.82 4.62 21.12
C ALA A 138 8.86 5.40 22.04
N ALA A 139 8.65 6.69 21.78
CA ALA A 139 7.73 7.51 22.57
C ALA A 139 6.27 7.01 22.52
N LYS A 140 5.85 6.37 21.42
CA LYS A 140 4.51 5.78 21.30
C LYS A 140 4.39 4.45 22.02
N GLU A 141 5.40 3.58 21.94
CA GLU A 141 5.36 2.30 22.65
C GLU A 141 5.40 2.49 24.18
N ASP A 142 6.19 3.44 24.68
CA ASP A 142 6.24 3.77 26.12
C ASP A 142 4.91 4.33 26.66
N ALA A 143 4.14 5.04 25.84
CA ALA A 143 2.85 5.61 26.24
C ALA A 143 1.70 4.58 26.27
N HIS A 144 1.93 3.37 25.73
CA HIS A 144 0.92 2.32 25.58
C HIS A 144 1.29 0.99 26.27
N GLY A 145 2.50 0.89 26.85
CA GLY A 145 2.92 -0.19 27.75
C GLY A 145 2.51 0.04 29.20
#